data_AF-A0A6J7ZHQ0-F1
#
_entry.id   AF-A0A6J7ZHQ0-F1
#
_cell.length_a   1.000
_cell.length_b   1.000
_cell.length_c   1.000
_cell.angle_alpha   90.00
_cell.angle_beta   90.00
_cell.angle_gamma   90.00
#
_symmetry.space_group_name_H-M   'P 1'
#
loop_
_entity.id
_entity.type
_entity.pdbx_description
1 polymer ?
#
loop_
_entity_poly.entity_id
_entity_poly.type
_entity_poly.pdbx_seq_one_letter_code
_entity_poly.pdbx_strand_id
1 'polypeptide(L)'
;MRTVEELITEALSLPSASRVLLVEKLIESLEFDVDETIQTLWIAEAKQRRDEIWTGIVQPIPGEEALSQILRSVNYLASTTSYP
;
A
#
# COMPACT_ATOMS: atom_id res chain seq x y z
N MET A 1 -31.00 -13.45 2.07
CA MET A 1 -29.64 -12.90 1.95
C MET A 1 -29.34 -12.25 3.29
N ARG A 2 -28.22 -12.58 3.94
CA ARG A 2 -27.84 -11.93 5.20
C ARG A 2 -27.49 -10.46 4.96
N THR A 3 -27.73 -9.59 5.93
CA THR A 3 -27.27 -8.20 5.86
C THR A 3 -25.76 -8.13 6.06
N VAL A 4 -25.17 -6.99 5.70
CA VAL A 4 -23.72 -6.76 5.91
C VAL A 4 -23.38 -6.78 7.40
N GLU A 5 -24.26 -6.25 8.25
CA GLU A 5 -24.09 -6.22 9.70
C GLU A 5 -24.10 -7.64 10.32
N GLU A 6 -24.98 -8.51 9.81
CA GLU A 6 -25.03 -9.92 10.21
C GLU A 6 -23.73 -10.65 9.82
N LEU A 7 -23.22 -10.40 8.60
CA LEU A 7 -21.97 -10.97 8.13
C LEU A 7 -20.74 -10.45 8.90
N ILE A 8 -20.71 -9.17 9.26
CA ILE A 8 -19.64 -8.59 10.09
C ILE A 8 -19.64 -9.24 11.47
N THR A 9 -20.81 -9.38 12.09
CA THR A 9 -20.95 -10.00 13.41
C THR A 9 -20.41 -11.43 13.40
N GLU A 10 -20.77 -12.21 12.38
CA GLU A 10 -20.29 -13.57 12.22
C GLU A 10 -18.78 -13.63 11.93
N ALA A 11 -18.27 -12.77 11.05
CA ALA A 11 -16.84 -12.70 10.74
C ALA A 11 -16.01 -12.34 11.98
N LEU A 12 -16.49 -11.42 12.82
CA LEU A 12 -15.81 -11.02 14.05
C LEU A 12 -15.81 -12.12 15.12
N SER A 13 -16.79 -13.02 15.09
CA SER A 13 -16.87 -14.17 15.99
C SER A 13 -15.82 -15.26 15.68
N LEU A 14 -15.20 -15.22 14.51
CA LEU A 14 -14.18 -16.19 14.11
C LEU A 14 -12.87 -16.03 14.91
N PRO A 15 -12.10 -17.12 15.09
CA PRO A 15 -10.74 -17.03 15.60
C PRO A 15 -9.86 -16.10 14.75
N SER A 16 -8.86 -15.46 15.38
CA SER A 16 -8.02 -14.46 14.74
C SER A 16 -7.42 -14.93 13.41
N ALA A 17 -6.87 -16.16 13.35
CA ALA A 17 -6.29 -16.72 12.14
C ALA A 17 -7.31 -16.88 10.99
N SER A 18 -8.53 -17.31 11.30
CA SER A 18 -9.61 -17.44 10.32
C SER A 18 -10.07 -16.09 9.77
N ARG A 19 -10.02 -15.03 10.60
CA ARG A 19 -10.32 -13.67 10.14
C ARG A 19 -9.25 -13.15 9.18
N VAL A 20 -7.97 -13.44 9.42
CA VAL A 20 -6.89 -13.09 8.49
C VAL A 20 -7.12 -13.76 7.13
N LEU A 21 -7.39 -15.06 7.12
CA LEU A 21 -7.70 -15.80 5.89
C LEU A 21 -8.92 -15.22 5.15
N LEU A 22 -9.98 -14.86 5.89
CA LEU A 22 -11.17 -14.24 5.30
C LEU A 22 -10.86 -12.88 4.69
N VAL A 23 -10.06 -12.05 5.35
CA VAL A 23 -9.61 -10.75 4.82
C VAL A 23 -8.82 -10.94 3.52
N GLU A 24 -7.89 -11.91 3.47
CA GLU A 24 -7.14 -12.21 2.24
C GLU A 24 -8.07 -12.58 1.08
N LYS A 25 -9.05 -13.47 1.31
CA LYS A 25 -10.02 -13.85 0.27
C LYS A 25 -10.94 -12.72 -0.15
N LEU A 26 -11.35 -11.86 0.77
CA LEU A 26 -12.13 -10.69 0.44
C LEU A 26 -11.30 -9.72 -0.43
N ILE A 27 -10.05 -9.45 -0.07
CA ILE A 27 -9.14 -8.61 -0.86
C ILE A 27 -8.92 -9.21 -2.26
N GLU A 28 -8.67 -10.53 -2.38
CA GLU A 28 -8.53 -11.22 -3.67
C GLU A 28 -9.81 -11.10 -4.53
N SER A 29 -10.99 -11.09 -3.88
CA SER A 29 -12.28 -10.97 -4.57
C SER A 29 -12.62 -9.55 -5.01
N LEU A 30 -11.92 -8.55 -4.46
CA LEU A 30 -12.05 -7.19 -4.96
C LEU A 30 -11.39 -7.15 -6.34
N GLU A 31 -12.21 -7.15 -7.37
CA GLU A 31 -11.81 -6.63 -8.67
C GLU A 31 -11.55 -5.15 -8.46
N PHE A 32 -10.29 -4.82 -8.15
CA PHE A 32 -9.83 -3.46 -8.33
C PHE A 32 -9.82 -3.25 -9.83
N ASP A 33 -10.85 -2.58 -10.35
CA ASP A 33 -10.72 -1.87 -11.62
C ASP A 33 -9.54 -0.92 -11.41
N VAL A 34 -8.37 -1.37 -11.86
CA VAL A 34 -7.21 -0.49 -11.92
C VAL A 34 -7.62 0.56 -12.93
N ASP A 35 -7.92 1.76 -12.43
CA ASP A 35 -8.24 2.89 -13.29
C ASP A 35 -7.13 2.99 -14.33
N GLU A 36 -7.47 2.67 -15.59
CA GLU A 36 -6.52 2.60 -16.69
C GLU A 36 -5.77 3.93 -16.86
N THR A 37 -6.42 5.03 -16.46
CA THR A 37 -5.82 6.37 -16.41
C THR A 37 -4.70 6.41 -15.36
N ILE A 38 -4.97 5.94 -14.14
CA ILE A 38 -3.97 5.89 -13.05
C ILE A 38 -2.82 4.97 -13.45
N GLN A 39 -3.12 3.81 -14.05
CA GLN A 39 -2.08 2.88 -14.52
C GLN A 39 -1.19 3.52 -15.58
N THR A 40 -1.79 4.22 -16.55
CA THR A 40 -1.08 4.93 -17.60
C THR A 40 -0.18 6.01 -17.04
N LEU A 41 -0.68 6.79 -16.08
CA LEU A 41 0.08 7.84 -15.40
C LEU A 41 1.26 7.26 -14.61
N TRP A 42 1.07 6.15 -13.89
CA TRP A 42 2.15 5.48 -13.16
C TRP A 42 3.24 4.94 -14.10
N ILE A 43 2.85 4.35 -15.24
CA ILE A 43 3.80 3.88 -16.25
C ILE A 43 4.57 5.06 -16.86
N ALA A 44 3.89 6.17 -17.15
CA ALA A 44 4.53 7.37 -17.69
C ALA A 44 5.57 7.94 -16.71
N GLU A 45 5.19 8.11 -15.44
CA GLU A 45 6.07 8.59 -14.38
C GLU A 45 7.28 7.66 -14.17
N ALA A 46 7.06 6.34 -14.15
CA ALA A 46 8.15 5.37 -14.01
C ALA A 46 9.16 5.45 -15.16
N LYS A 47 8.68 5.60 -16.41
CA LYS A 47 9.55 5.79 -17.58
C LYS A 47 10.31 7.11 -17.49
N GLN A 48 9.63 8.20 -17.13
CA GLN A 48 10.25 9.50 -16.97
C GLN A 48 11.40 9.46 -15.95
N ARG A 49 11.16 8.96 -14.73
CA ARG A 49 12.19 8.90 -13.67
C ARG A 49 13.40 8.06 -14.06
N ARG A 50 13.15 6.94 -14.75
CA ARG A 50 14.20 6.07 -15.29
C ARG A 50 15.05 6.82 -16.31
N ASP A 51 14.43 7.57 -17.21
CA ASP A 51 15.12 8.32 -18.26
C ASP A 51 15.90 9.49 -17.65
N GLU A 52 15.34 10.21 -16.67
CA GLU A 52 16.04 11.27 -15.92
C GLU A 52 17.32 10.79 -15.23
N ILE A 53 17.30 9.57 -14.67
CA ILE A 53 18.50 8.93 -14.10
C ILE A 53 19.51 8.61 -15.20
N TRP A 54 19.07 8.03 -16.32
CA TRP A 54 19.97 7.66 -17.43
C TRP A 54 20.61 8.87 -18.11
N THR A 55 19.87 9.96 -18.27
CA THR A 55 20.38 11.20 -18.85
C THR A 55 21.16 12.04 -17.84
N GLY A 56 21.23 11.61 -16.57
CA GLY A 56 21.94 12.31 -15.50
C GLY A 56 21.27 13.61 -15.04
N ILE A 57 20.00 13.81 -15.38
CA ILE A 57 19.19 14.94 -14.90
C ILE A 57 18.97 14.80 -13.39
N VAL A 58 18.74 13.56 -12.94
CA VAL A 58 18.62 13.20 -11.53
C VAL A 58 19.79 12.31 -11.14
N GLN A 59 20.46 12.66 -10.03
CA GLN A 59 21.48 11.80 -9.43
C GLN A 59 20.84 10.89 -8.39
N PRO A 60 20.81 9.56 -8.61
CA PRO A 60 20.27 8.63 -7.64
C PRO A 60 21.19 8.52 -6.42
N ILE A 61 20.60 8.21 -5.27
CA ILE A 61 21.33 7.78 -4.07
C ILE A 61 21.28 6.25 -3.96
N PRO A 62 22.20 5.60 -3.22
CA PRO A 62 22.12 4.18 -2.93
C PRO A 62 20.78 3.79 -2.29
N GLY A 63 20.22 2.64 -2.69
CA GLY A 63 18.90 2.19 -2.23
C GLY A 63 18.80 2.00 -0.71
N GLU A 64 19.87 1.49 -0.07
CA GLU A 64 19.92 1.36 1.40
C GLU A 64 19.86 2.71 2.11
N GLU A 65 20.48 3.74 1.52
CA GLU A 65 20.43 5.10 2.05
C GLU A 65 19.02 5.68 1.94
N ALA A 66 18.38 5.52 0.78
CA ALA A 66 17.01 5.96 0.56
C ALA A 66 16.03 5.28 1.54
N LEU A 67 16.10 3.96 1.68
CA LEU A 67 15.26 3.20 2.61
C LEU A 67 15.51 3.62 4.07
N SER A 68 16.76 3.85 4.46
CA SER A 68 17.11 4.35 5.78
C SER A 68 16.49 5.72 6.07
N GLN A 69 16.48 6.63 5.08
CA GLN A 69 15.84 7.94 5.22
C GLN A 69 14.31 7.82 5.38
N ILE A 70 13.67 6.92 4.62
CA ILE A 70 12.23 6.65 4.73
C ILE A 70 11.89 6.10 6.11
N LEU A 71 12.60 5.06 6.58
CA LEU A 71 12.37 4.45 7.88
C LEU A 71 12.52 5.44 9.03
N ARG A 72 13.53 6.33 8.97
CA ARG A 72 13.68 7.43 9.95
C ARG A 72 12.46 8.36 9.93
N SER A 73 11.97 8.71 8.75
CA SER A 73 10.83 9.61 8.59
C SER A 73 9.53 8.99 9.12
N VAL A 74 9.29 7.70 8.83
CA VAL A 74 8.12 6.96 9.34
C VAL A 74 8.18 6.81 10.87
N ASN A 75 9.35 6.48 11.42
CA ASN A 75 9.52 6.39 12.87
C ASN A 75 9.32 7.75 13.57
N TYR A 76 9.74 8.85 12.93
CA TYR A 76 9.50 10.19 13.46
C TYR A 76 8.00 10.53 13.51
N LEU A 77 7.25 10.19 12.45
CA LEU A 77 5.80 10.35 12.41
C LEU A 77 5.09 9.47 13.44
N ALA A 78 5.47 8.19 13.57
CA ALA A 78 4.92 7.29 14.58
C ALA A 78 5.20 7.76 16.02
N SER A 79 6.30 8.46 16.24
CA SER A 79 6.65 9.06 17.54
C SER A 79 5.86 10.33 17.85
N THR A 80 5.33 11.02 16.82
CA THR A 80 4.54 12.26 16.97
C THR A 80 3.02 12.03 16.91
N THR A 81 2.56 10.95 16.27
CA THR A 81 1.20 10.43 16.41
C THR A 81 1.11 9.43 17.56
N SER A 82 1.42 9.87 18.78
CA SER A 82 0.87 9.25 19.97
C SER A 82 -0.55 9.80 20.13
N TYR A 83 -1.54 9.13 19.52
CA TYR A 83 -2.95 9.44 19.79
C TYR A 83 -3.33 8.87 21.17
N PRO A 84 -4.09 9.60 22.01
CA PRO A 84 -4.60 9.12 23.29
C PRO A 84 -5.53 7.91 23.15
#